data_AF-A0A972KXV4-F1
#
_entry.id   AF-A0A972KXV4-F1
#
_cell.length_a   1.000
_cell.length_b   1.000
_cell.length_c   1.000
_cell.angle_alpha   90.00
_cell.angle_beta   90.00
_cell.angle_gamma   90.00
#
_symmetry.space_group_name_H-M   'P 1'
#
loop_
_entity.id
_entity.type
_entity.pdbx_description
1 polymer ?
#
loop_
_entity_poly.entity_id
_entity_poly.type
_entity_poly.pdbx_seq_one_letter_code
_entity_poly.pdbx_strand_id
1 'polypeptide(L)'
;MRITLNESISPDFSRRLSQALELHPIQPKVVYSRFTGLPSDDHTINKIIEEIHKHISSANTTGEFILSNYPQTVIQAQSLDMALAKIGQPLSSALMMESTKKAQNRENRALIRYYRTQNKLILVDETDSIGELCSRIHLVYEKRRSTANLTNTDRTQDAQR
;
A
#
# COMPACT_ATOMS: atom_id res chain seq x y z
N MET A 1 9.93 -0.97 0.60
CA MET A 1 8.83 -0.44 -0.22
C MET A 1 7.52 -1.09 0.24
N ARG A 2 6.44 -0.33 0.49
CA ARG A 2 5.18 -0.87 1.06
C ARG A 2 3.99 -0.46 0.21
N ILE A 3 3.32 -1.43 -0.39
CA ILE A 3 2.34 -1.19 -1.46
C ILE A 3 1.00 -1.84 -1.10
N THR A 4 -0.10 -1.21 -1.50
CA THR A 4 -1.44 -1.82 -1.51
C THR A 4 -2.00 -1.88 -2.94
N LEU A 5 -2.71 -2.96 -3.23
CA LEU A 5 -3.45 -3.25 -4.45
C LEU A 5 -4.92 -3.42 -4.12
N ASN A 6 -5.78 -2.78 -4.89
CA ASN A 6 -7.22 -3.00 -4.84
C ASN A 6 -7.61 -4.26 -5.64
N GLU A 7 -8.73 -4.89 -5.27
CA GLU A 7 -9.30 -6.12 -5.83
C GLU A 7 -9.55 -6.07 -7.35
N SER A 8 -9.59 -4.89 -7.95
CA SER A 8 -9.67 -4.75 -9.41
C SER A 8 -8.41 -5.26 -10.15
N ILE A 9 -7.34 -5.61 -9.42
CA ILE A 9 -6.09 -6.13 -9.97
C ILE A 9 -6.09 -7.65 -9.91
N SER A 10 -5.84 -8.32 -11.04
CA SER A 10 -5.79 -9.78 -11.12
C SER A 10 -4.82 -10.39 -10.08
N PRO A 11 -5.18 -11.51 -9.42
CA PRO A 11 -4.28 -12.22 -8.50
C PRO A 11 -2.94 -12.61 -9.13
N ASP A 12 -2.94 -12.95 -10.42
CA ASP A 12 -1.71 -13.28 -11.16
C ASP A 12 -0.84 -12.06 -11.37
N PHE A 13 -1.46 -10.89 -11.58
CA PHE A 13 -0.73 -9.63 -11.67
C PHE A 13 -0.05 -9.28 -10.35
N SER A 14 -0.79 -9.37 -9.23
CA SER A 14 -0.24 -9.16 -7.89
C SER A 14 0.97 -10.07 -7.62
N ARG A 15 0.85 -11.36 -7.95
CA ARG A 15 1.94 -12.33 -7.79
C ARG A 15 3.17 -11.96 -8.61
N ARG A 16 2.99 -11.64 -9.90
CA ARG A 16 4.11 -11.27 -10.77
C ARG A 16 4.76 -9.95 -10.34
N LEU A 17 3.99 -8.98 -9.87
CA LEU A 17 4.50 -7.71 -9.36
C LEU A 17 5.28 -7.90 -8.04
N SER A 18 4.75 -8.72 -7.13
CA SER A 18 5.44 -9.14 -5.90
C SER A 18 6.79 -9.76 -6.20
N GLN A 19 6.86 -10.67 -7.18
CA GLN A 19 8.12 -11.31 -7.60
C GLN A 19 9.09 -10.32 -8.24
N ALA A 20 8.61 -9.45 -9.13
CA ALA A 20 9.45 -8.48 -9.83
C ALA A 20 10.06 -7.41 -8.92
N LEU A 21 9.38 -7.08 -7.81
CA LEU A 21 9.83 -6.11 -6.81
C LEU A 21 10.40 -6.75 -5.55
N GLU A 22 10.50 -8.08 -5.51
CA GLU A 22 10.95 -8.86 -4.35
C GLU A 22 10.18 -8.54 -3.04
N LEU A 23 8.90 -8.17 -3.16
CA LEU A 23 8.04 -7.79 -2.04
C LEU A 23 7.32 -9.00 -1.46
N HIS A 24 7.19 -9.05 -0.13
CA HIS A 24 6.40 -10.10 0.52
C HIS A 24 4.89 -9.92 0.25
N PRO A 25 4.21 -10.90 -0.38
CA PRO A 25 2.79 -10.79 -0.67
C PRO A 25 1.97 -11.08 0.60
N ILE A 26 1.16 -10.11 1.01
CA ILE A 26 0.19 -10.26 2.10
C ILE A 26 -1.21 -10.28 1.49
N GLN A 27 -1.91 -11.40 1.69
CA GLN A 27 -3.30 -11.58 1.28
C GLN A 27 -4.19 -11.64 2.52
N PRO A 28 -4.73 -10.50 2.97
CA PRO A 28 -5.63 -10.47 4.09
C PRO A 28 -6.88 -11.27 3.76
N LYS A 29 -7.20 -12.21 4.64
CA LYS A 29 -8.50 -12.85 4.63
C LYS A 29 -9.43 -11.98 5.47
N VAL A 30 -10.60 -11.64 4.93
CA VAL A 30 -11.62 -10.90 5.68
C VAL A 30 -11.95 -11.70 6.94
N VAL A 31 -11.70 -11.10 8.10
CA VAL A 31 -11.98 -11.74 9.39
C VAL A 31 -13.35 -11.28 9.86
N TYR A 32 -14.23 -12.23 10.15
CA TYR A 32 -15.55 -11.96 10.67
C TYR A 32 -15.51 -11.87 12.20
N SER A 33 -16.19 -10.87 12.75
CA SER A 33 -16.41 -10.76 14.19
C SER A 33 -17.23 -11.95 14.69
N ARG A 34 -16.76 -12.61 15.75
CA ARG A 34 -17.50 -13.72 16.39
C ARG A 34 -18.82 -13.28 17.02
N PHE A 35 -18.94 -11.99 17.37
CA PHE A 35 -20.11 -11.46 18.06
C PHE A 35 -21.20 -10.96 17.10
N THR A 36 -20.80 -10.38 15.96
CA THR A 36 -21.76 -9.80 15.00
C THR A 36 -21.92 -10.63 13.73
N GLY A 37 -21.00 -11.56 13.45
CA GLY A 37 -20.94 -12.28 12.18
C GLY A 37 -20.58 -11.41 10.98
N LEU A 38 -20.26 -10.13 11.19
CA LEU A 38 -19.92 -9.18 10.14
C LEU A 38 -18.39 -9.07 9.95
N PRO A 39 -17.91 -8.70 8.75
CA PRO A 39 -16.53 -8.32 8.52
C PRO A 39 -16.04 -7.30 9.56
N SER A 40 -14.86 -7.54 10.13
CA SER A 40 -14.24 -6.64 11.09
C SER A 40 -12.91 -6.15 10.55
N ASP A 41 -12.89 -4.86 10.20
CA ASP A 41 -11.70 -4.19 9.69
C ASP A 41 -10.57 -4.23 10.71
N ASP A 42 -10.87 -4.01 11.99
CA ASP A 42 -9.86 -4.05 13.07
C ASP A 42 -9.20 -5.43 13.17
N HIS A 43 -9.97 -6.51 13.16
CA HIS A 43 -9.39 -7.86 13.18
C HIS A 43 -8.57 -8.16 11.92
N THR A 44 -9.05 -7.70 10.77
CA THR A 44 -8.34 -7.87 9.49
C THR A 44 -7.01 -7.12 9.49
N ILE A 45 -7.01 -5.86 9.97
CA ILE A 45 -5.81 -5.03 10.14
C ILE A 45 -4.83 -5.66 11.13
N ASN A 46 -5.31 -6.15 12.27
CA ASN A 46 -4.46 -6.85 13.24
C ASN A 46 -3.77 -8.06 12.63
N LYS A 47 -4.48 -8.85 11.80
CA LYS A 47 -3.88 -9.96 11.05
C LYS A 47 -2.83 -9.51 10.04
N ILE A 48 -3.08 -8.41 9.33
CA ILE A 48 -2.07 -7.82 8.42
C ILE A 48 -0.81 -7.45 9.21
N ILE A 49 -0.95 -6.80 10.36
CA ILE A 49 0.17 -6.39 11.21
C ILE A 49 0.93 -7.60 11.77
N GLU A 50 0.22 -8.64 12.21
CA GLU A 50 0.83 -9.89 12.66
C GLU A 50 1.71 -10.52 11.57
N GLU A 51 1.22 -10.60 10.33
CA GLU A 51 1.99 -11.11 9.20
C GLU A 51 3.21 -10.23 8.88
N ILE A 52 3.06 -8.90 8.93
CA ILE A 52 4.18 -7.96 8.76
C ILE A 52 5.27 -8.21 9.82
N HIS A 53 4.91 -8.31 11.10
CA HIS A 53 5.88 -8.57 12.17
C HIS A 53 6.56 -9.93 12.02
N LYS A 54 5.79 -10.96 11.67
CA LYS A 54 6.32 -12.31 11.42
C LYS A 54 7.35 -12.29 10.29
N HIS A 55 7.08 -11.56 9.21
CA HIS A 55 8.01 -11.43 8.09
C HIS A 55 9.30 -10.68 8.48
N ILE A 56 9.18 -9.54 9.17
CA ILE A 56 10.34 -8.77 9.64
C ILE A 56 11.23 -9.63 10.54
N SER A 57 10.62 -10.41 11.44
CA SER A 57 11.33 -11.23 12.42
C SER A 57 12.02 -12.45 11.79
N SER A 58 11.43 -13.05 10.75
CA SER A 58 11.96 -14.27 10.13
C SER A 58 13.02 -14.02 9.07
N ALA A 59 12.94 -12.90 8.36
CA ALA A 59 13.79 -12.63 7.20
C ALA A 59 14.87 -11.56 7.46
N ASN A 60 14.89 -10.92 8.64
CA ASN A 60 15.77 -9.77 8.94
C ASN A 60 15.65 -8.67 7.85
N THR A 61 14.49 -8.57 7.21
CA THR A 61 14.21 -7.67 6.09
C THR A 61 13.64 -6.35 6.58
N THR A 62 13.69 -5.33 5.71
CA THR A 62 13.25 -3.96 5.95
C THR A 62 11.73 -3.76 5.98
N GLY A 63 10.94 -4.85 6.10
CA GLY A 63 9.47 -4.78 6.21
C GLY A 63 8.78 -4.37 4.90
N GLU A 64 9.30 -4.85 3.77
CA GLU A 64 8.75 -4.57 2.44
C GLU A 64 7.66 -5.57 2.09
N PHE A 65 6.48 -5.06 1.71
CA PHE A 65 5.34 -5.91 1.45
C PHE A 65 4.44 -5.32 0.38
N ILE A 66 3.64 -6.21 -0.21
CA ILE A 66 2.54 -5.85 -1.09
C ILE A 66 1.25 -6.48 -0.58
N LEU A 67 0.30 -5.61 -0.24
CA LEU A 67 -1.01 -5.97 0.28
C LEU A 67 -1.99 -6.09 -0.88
N SER A 68 -2.66 -7.23 -1.01
CA SER A 68 -3.65 -7.46 -2.10
C SER A 68 -5.08 -7.43 -1.57
N ASN A 69 -6.01 -6.91 -2.37
CA ASN A 69 -7.46 -6.92 -2.12
C ASN A 69 -7.90 -6.19 -0.84
N TYR A 70 -7.05 -5.33 -0.29
CA TYR A 70 -7.37 -4.48 0.86
C TYR A 70 -6.47 -3.24 0.81
N PRO A 71 -7.01 -2.03 1.02
CA PRO A 71 -8.39 -1.71 1.43
C PRO A 71 -9.36 -1.62 0.24
N GLN A 72 -10.65 -1.86 0.51
CA GLN A 72 -11.76 -1.76 -0.46
C GLN A 72 -12.64 -0.53 -0.24
N THR A 73 -12.53 0.13 0.93
CA THR A 73 -13.25 1.38 1.22
C THR A 73 -12.30 2.46 1.75
N VAL A 74 -12.73 3.71 1.71
CA VAL A 74 -11.96 4.84 2.28
C VAL A 74 -11.78 4.68 3.80
N ILE A 75 -12.79 4.15 4.50
CA ILE A 75 -12.70 3.90 5.94
C ILE A 75 -11.61 2.88 6.23
N GLN A 76 -11.58 1.77 5.50
CA GLN A 76 -10.51 0.76 5.60
C GLN A 76 -9.14 1.36 5.28
N ALA A 77 -9.05 2.20 4.25
CA ALA A 77 -7.80 2.86 3.89
C ALA A 77 -7.28 3.78 4.99
N GLN A 78 -8.17 4.54 5.64
CA GLN A 78 -7.85 5.38 6.79
C GLN A 78 -7.37 4.55 7.98
N SER A 79 -8.11 3.51 8.34
CA SER A 79 -7.75 2.63 9.45
C SER A 79 -6.41 1.92 9.20
N LEU A 80 -6.18 1.46 7.97
CA LEU A 80 -4.92 0.85 7.56
C LEU A 80 -3.76 1.84 7.64
N ASP A 81 -3.89 3.03 7.06
CA ASP A 81 -2.84 4.05 7.09
C ASP A 81 -2.49 4.44 8.52
N MET A 82 -3.50 4.60 9.40
CA MET A 82 -3.29 4.92 10.82
C MET A 82 -2.58 3.80 11.56
N ALA A 83 -2.99 2.55 11.35
CA ALA A 83 -2.41 1.40 12.02
C ALA A 83 -0.97 1.14 11.57
N LEU A 84 -0.70 1.27 10.26
CA LEU A 84 0.65 1.17 9.69
C LEU A 84 1.56 2.30 10.15
N ALA A 85 1.06 3.53 10.24
CA ALA A 85 1.82 4.65 10.79
C ALA A 85 2.21 4.42 12.26
N LYS A 86 1.30 3.85 13.06
CA LYS A 86 1.52 3.56 14.49
C LYS A 86 2.67 2.57 14.72
N ILE A 87 2.87 1.62 13.83
CA ILE A 87 3.99 0.65 13.89
C ILE A 87 5.24 1.13 13.15
N GLY A 88 5.28 2.40 12.71
CA GLY A 88 6.42 2.96 11.98
C GLY A 88 6.59 2.43 10.55
N GLN A 89 5.56 1.79 9.99
CA GLN A 89 5.57 1.19 8.66
C GLN A 89 4.53 1.85 7.72
N PRO A 90 4.49 3.19 7.57
CA PRO A 90 3.47 3.85 6.76
C PRO A 90 3.50 3.36 5.30
N LEU A 91 2.32 3.26 4.70
CA LEU A 91 2.18 2.85 3.31
C LEU A 91 2.95 3.79 2.38
N SER A 92 3.74 3.23 1.47
CA SER A 92 4.52 4.01 0.50
C SER A 92 3.66 4.42 -0.67
N SER A 93 2.94 3.48 -1.29
CA SER A 93 2.14 3.72 -2.50
C SER A 93 0.88 2.87 -2.52
N ALA A 94 -0.15 3.35 -3.23
CA ALA A 94 -1.38 2.62 -3.50
C ALA A 94 -1.56 2.50 -5.01
N LEU A 95 -1.63 1.27 -5.49
CA LEU A 95 -1.85 0.95 -6.90
C LEU A 95 -3.34 0.73 -7.14
N MET A 96 -3.88 1.50 -8.08
CA MET A 96 -5.29 1.47 -8.44
C MET A 96 -5.41 1.33 -9.95
N MET A 97 -6.24 0.39 -10.41
CA MET A 97 -6.54 0.26 -11.84
C MET A 97 -7.32 1.48 -12.31
N GLU A 98 -6.83 2.10 -13.38
CA GLU A 98 -7.59 3.06 -14.16
C GLU A 98 -8.37 2.27 -15.21
N SER A 99 -9.65 2.00 -14.93
CA SER A 99 -10.50 1.30 -15.90
C SER A 99 -11.18 2.32 -16.82
N THR A 100 -11.29 1.99 -18.11
CA THR A 100 -12.15 2.75 -19.04
C THR A 100 -13.65 2.56 -18.72
N LYS A 101 -14.01 1.53 -17.94
CA LYS A 101 -15.37 1.23 -17.51
C LYS A 101 -15.78 2.13 -16.34
N LYS A 102 -16.63 3.12 -16.65
CA LYS A 102 -17.12 4.14 -15.69
C LYS A 102 -17.69 3.57 -14.37
N ALA A 103 -18.21 2.36 -14.35
CA ALA A 103 -18.77 1.72 -13.15
C ALA A 103 -17.68 1.36 -12.12
N GLN A 104 -16.61 0.69 -12.54
CA GLN A 104 -15.47 0.34 -11.67
C GLN A 104 -14.80 1.60 -11.10
N ASN A 105 -14.72 2.65 -11.92
CA ASN A 105 -14.19 3.95 -11.48
C ASN A 105 -15.08 4.66 -10.47
N ARG A 106 -16.39 4.40 -10.41
CA ARG A 106 -17.27 5.00 -9.40
C ARG A 106 -17.01 4.41 -8.02
N GLU A 107 -16.88 3.09 -7.94
CA GLU A 107 -16.58 2.37 -6.69
C GLU A 107 -15.19 2.76 -6.15
N ASN A 108 -14.20 2.85 -7.04
CA ASN A 108 -12.84 3.22 -6.67
C ASN A 108 -12.62 4.74 -6.54
N ARG A 109 -13.57 5.60 -6.95
CA ARG A 109 -13.37 7.06 -7.04
C ARG A 109 -12.95 7.68 -5.72
N ALA A 110 -13.57 7.23 -4.63
CA ALA A 110 -13.33 7.76 -3.30
C ALA A 110 -11.92 7.36 -2.80
N LEU A 111 -11.52 6.10 -3.02
CA LEU A 111 -10.18 5.60 -2.71
C LEU A 111 -9.09 6.26 -3.55
N ILE A 112 -9.33 6.39 -4.86
CA ILE A 112 -8.43 7.09 -5.79
C ILE A 112 -8.23 8.52 -5.30
N ARG A 113 -9.31 9.23 -4.94
CA ARG A 113 -9.21 10.59 -4.40
C ARG A 113 -8.40 10.62 -3.11
N TYR A 114 -8.68 9.70 -2.18
CA TYR A 114 -8.00 9.59 -0.89
C TYR A 114 -6.48 9.40 -1.03
N TYR A 115 -6.04 8.46 -1.87
CA TYR A 115 -4.60 8.22 -2.07
C TYR A 115 -3.93 9.26 -2.97
N ARG A 116 -4.70 9.92 -3.85
CA ARG A 116 -4.20 11.04 -4.65
C ARG A 116 -3.87 12.24 -3.76
N THR A 117 -4.72 12.59 -2.80
CA THR A 117 -4.47 13.72 -1.89
C THR A 117 -3.26 13.49 -1.00
N GLN A 118 -2.89 12.24 -0.73
CA GLN A 118 -1.70 11.89 0.03
C GLN A 118 -0.44 11.76 -0.84
N ASN A 119 -0.53 12.06 -2.15
CA ASN A 119 0.53 11.77 -3.11
C ASN A 119 1.03 10.33 -2.98
N LYS A 120 0.16 9.33 -2.76
CA LYS A 120 0.50 7.89 -2.70
C LYS A 120 -0.01 7.10 -3.91
N LEU A 121 -0.98 7.65 -4.65
CA LEU A 121 -1.62 6.99 -5.78
C LEU A 121 -0.67 6.75 -6.95
N ILE A 122 -0.69 5.52 -7.48
CA ILE A 122 -0.16 5.14 -8.79
C ILE A 122 -1.32 4.51 -9.55
N LEU A 123 -1.66 5.09 -10.70
CA LEU A 123 -2.67 4.53 -11.60
C LEU A 123 -2.01 3.50 -12.51
N VAL A 124 -2.71 2.39 -12.71
CA VAL A 124 -2.27 1.26 -13.54
C VAL A 124 -3.29 1.05 -14.64
N ASP A 125 -2.84 1.02 -15.89
CA ASP A 125 -3.65 0.65 -17.03
C ASP A 125 -3.60 -0.89 -17.22
N GLU A 126 -4.66 -1.48 -17.78
CA GLU A 126 -4.70 -2.90 -18.16
C GLU A 126 -3.65 -3.25 -19.23
N THR A 127 -3.17 -2.25 -19.96
CA THR A 127 -2.16 -2.40 -21.02
C THR A 127 -0.71 -2.26 -20.52
N ASP A 128 -0.51 -1.76 -19.30
CA ASP A 128 0.82 -1.51 -18.76
C ASP A 128 1.59 -2.82 -18.54
N SER A 129 2.83 -2.87 -19.04
CA SER A 129 3.71 -4.00 -18.74
C SER A 129 4.19 -3.93 -17.29
N ILE A 130 4.49 -5.10 -16.70
CA ILE A 130 5.03 -5.17 -15.32
C ILE A 130 6.34 -4.40 -15.22
N GLY A 131 7.18 -4.43 -16.24
CA GLY A 131 8.44 -3.69 -16.27
C GLY A 131 8.24 -2.17 -16.14
N GLU A 132 7.35 -1.60 -16.96
CA GLU A 132 7.02 -0.16 -16.90
C GLU A 132 6.41 0.24 -15.55
N LEU A 133 5.57 -0.63 -14.99
CA LEU A 133 5.00 -0.40 -13.67
C LEU A 133 6.05 -0.43 -12.57
N CYS A 134 6.94 -1.43 -12.58
CA CYS A 134 8.07 -1.49 -11.65
C CYS A 134 8.93 -0.22 -11.73
N SER A 135 9.25 0.25 -12.93
CA SER A 135 10.00 1.51 -13.11
C SER A 135 9.27 2.72 -12.53
N ARG A 136 7.95 2.85 -12.76
CA ARG A 136 7.14 3.95 -12.16
C ARG A 136 7.11 3.87 -10.64
N ILE A 137 6.95 2.68 -10.08
CA ILE A 137 6.96 2.47 -8.63
C ILE A 137 8.32 2.86 -8.03
N HIS A 138 9.43 2.41 -8.63
CA HIS A 138 10.78 2.78 -8.19
C HIS A 138 11.01 4.28 -8.28
N LEU A 139 10.67 4.92 -9.40
CA LEU A 139 10.84 6.36 -9.58
C LEU A 139 10.09 7.16 -8.50
N VAL A 140 8.85 6.76 -8.22
CA VAL A 140 8.01 7.38 -7.20
C VAL A 140 8.60 7.17 -5.81
N TYR A 141 9.09 5.96 -5.51
CA TYR A 141 9.68 5.63 -4.23
C TYR A 141 10.98 6.40 -3.98
N GLU A 142 11.90 6.41 -4.95
CA GLU A 142 13.16 7.14 -4.87
C GLU A 142 12.93 8.65 -4.71
N LYS A 143 12.04 9.24 -5.53
CA LYS A 143 11.70 10.66 -5.41
C LYS A 143 11.23 11.02 -3.98
N ARG A 144 10.39 10.18 -3.38
CA ARG A 144 9.87 10.39 -2.01
C ARG A 144 10.95 10.19 -0.95
N ARG A 145 11.83 9.21 -1.14
CA ARG A 145 12.99 8.98 -0.27
C ARG A 145 13.94 10.19 -0.29
N SER A 146 14.25 10.74 -1.47
CA SER A 146 15.09 11.93 -1.61
C SER A 146 14.48 13.15 -0.93
N THR A 147 13.17 13.41 -1.11
CA THR A 147 12.52 14.56 -0.45
C THR A 147 12.54 14.47 1.08
N ALA A 148 12.43 13.26 1.65
CA ALA A 148 12.51 13.06 3.10
C ALA A 148 13.92 13.33 3.66
N ASN A 149 14.97 13.01 2.88
CA ASN A 149 16.36 13.23 3.29
C ASN A 149 16.78 14.71 3.22
N LEU A 150 16.25 15.48 2.26
CA LEU A 150 16.48 16.93 2.16
C LEU A 150 15.86 17.71 3.33
N THR A 151 14.66 17.31 3.81
CA THR A 151 14.03 17.98 4.96
C THR A 151 14.74 17.75 6.30
N ASN A 152 15.57 16.71 6.41
CA ASN A 152 16.34 16.44 7.63
C ASN A 152 17.68 17.20 7.68
N THR A 153 18.23 17.58 6.53
CA THR A 153 19.51 18.32 6.45
C THR A 153 19.35 19.80 6.74
N ASP A 154 18.21 20.42 6.39
CA ASP A 154 17.93 21.82 6.77
C ASP A 154 17.72 22.00 8.28
N ARG A 155 17.06 21.05 8.95
CA ARG A 155 16.80 21.16 10.41
C ARG A 155 18.05 21.01 11.27
N THR A 156 19.12 20.44 10.74
CA THR A 156 20.38 20.30 11.47
C THR A 156 21.28 21.53 11.36
N GLN A 157 21.06 22.42 10.38
CA GLN A 157 21.84 23.65 10.23
C GLN A 157 21.31 24.83 11.06
N ASP A 158 20.01 24.85 11.37
CA ASP A 158 19.41 25.89 12.23
C ASP A 158 19.56 25.66 13.74
N ALA A 159 20.08 24.50 14.17
CA ALA A 159 20.37 24.21 15.58
C ALA A 159 21.82 24.55 15.99
N GLN A 160 22.63 25.08 15.06
CA GLN A 160 24.04 25.44 15.29
C GLN A 160 24.37 26.91 14.99
N ARG A 161 23.36 27.79 14.92
CA ARG A 161 23.55 29.24 14.82
C ARG A 161 22.96 29.98 16.01
#